data_AF-A0A7X5UCX1-F1
#
_entry.id   AF-A0A7X5UCX1-F1
#
_cell.length_a   1.000
_cell.length_b   1.000
_cell.length_c   1.000
_cell.angle_alpha   90.00
_cell.angle_beta   90.00
_cell.angle_gamma   90.00
#
_symmetry.space_group_name_H-M   'P 1'
#
loop_
_entity.id
_entity.type
_entity.pdbx_description
1 polymer ?
#
loop_
_entity_poly.entity_id
_entity_poly.type
_entity_poly.pdbx_seq_one_letter_code
_entity_poly.pdbx_strand_id
1 'polypeptide(L)'
;MKRLSPTDLGNFWPFQDDSVWEGAFLETPGSIYSDLHPRMFTSNGDDIPGDEDIFPRARSRAAKAMAWDLGLDKALAGYQAPVTQHSIETGGHAPVVKANYTKAGVMTRYFQKAYDIGNNNLYTINAELAVAVQILHEWVEATDAVDRFEMGVYDDVLLRFERATSLRDMTDADLAYLADILRGELSTWRAGRLNTFGYREIPTPMRIARVAAAYASTQEGYLACQPDSQRDMSHAGTIPEQLDKPICFTDANDRAVYRWYREKRKAQLAVPPREYISVYDMASAGRIVDAFADIKPAWAGAFATQALDWSNHAEVVEAQMAAQGDPTRDTDMDFYRLVERANLLICRSATR
;
A
#
# COMPACT_ATOMS: atom_id res chain seq x y z
N MET A 1 -11.72 15.69 35.72
CA MET A 1 -11.75 15.74 34.24
C MET A 1 -12.33 14.43 33.73
N LYS A 2 -13.42 14.46 32.97
CA LYS A 2 -14.03 13.28 32.35
C LYS A 2 -13.12 12.85 31.18
N ARG A 3 -12.64 11.59 31.15
CA ARG A 3 -11.90 11.09 29.98
C ARG A 3 -12.88 11.03 28.81
N LEU A 4 -12.60 11.79 27.75
CA LEU A 4 -13.33 11.67 26.49
C LEU A 4 -13.11 10.27 25.90
N SER A 5 -14.20 9.64 25.49
CA SER A 5 -14.20 8.42 24.69
C SER A 5 -14.39 8.76 23.21
N PRO A 6 -13.92 7.92 22.26
CA PRO A 6 -14.17 8.12 20.84
C PRO A 6 -15.65 8.34 20.49
N THR A 7 -16.55 7.74 21.28
CA THR A 7 -18.01 7.89 21.16
C THR A 7 -18.54 9.24 21.67
N ASP A 8 -17.80 9.94 22.54
CA ASP A 8 -18.20 11.27 23.06
C ASP A 8 -17.99 12.38 22.02
N LEU A 9 -17.29 12.11 20.92
CA LEU A 9 -17.08 13.07 19.84
C LEU A 9 -18.30 13.19 18.90
N GLY A 10 -19.28 12.27 18.98
CA GLY A 10 -20.52 12.27 18.18
C GLY A 10 -20.63 11.06 17.22
N ASN A 11 -21.87 10.72 16.84
CA ASN A 11 -22.16 9.72 15.80
C ASN A 11 -21.88 10.31 14.41
N PHE A 12 -20.63 10.25 13.98
CA PHE A 12 -20.28 10.55 12.60
C PHE A 12 -20.32 9.26 11.78
N TRP A 13 -21.36 9.12 10.97
CA TRP A 13 -21.33 8.27 9.79
C TRP A 13 -20.40 8.94 8.77
N PRO A 14 -19.34 8.28 8.25
CA PRO A 14 -19.03 6.85 8.24
C PRO A 14 -17.72 6.55 9.00
N PHE A 15 -17.76 5.81 10.11
CA PHE A 15 -16.56 5.27 10.77
C PHE A 15 -16.92 3.97 11.48
N GLN A 16 -17.06 2.90 10.69
CA GLN A 16 -17.35 1.56 11.21
C GLN A 16 -16.05 0.79 11.48
N ASP A 17 -16.09 -0.15 12.43
CA ASP A 17 -14.97 -1.06 12.71
C ASP A 17 -14.63 -1.89 11.46
N ASP A 18 -13.36 -2.26 11.29
CA ASP A 18 -12.89 -3.13 10.20
C ASP A 18 -13.73 -4.40 10.06
N SER A 19 -14.15 -4.99 11.18
CA SER A 19 -15.00 -6.18 11.21
C SER A 19 -16.37 -5.98 10.56
N VAL A 20 -16.91 -4.76 10.59
CA VAL A 20 -18.17 -4.40 9.91
C VAL A 20 -17.95 -4.36 8.40
N TRP A 21 -16.84 -3.76 7.95
CA TRP A 21 -16.48 -3.73 6.53
C TRP A 21 -16.14 -5.12 6.01
N GLU A 22 -15.37 -5.91 6.74
CA GLU A 22 -15.11 -7.30 6.37
C GLU A 22 -16.40 -8.10 6.31
N GLY A 23 -17.28 -7.97 7.32
CA GLY A 23 -18.62 -8.56 7.33
C GLY A 23 -19.46 -8.20 6.11
N ALA A 24 -19.33 -6.96 5.65
CA ALA A 24 -20.12 -6.45 4.56
C ALA A 24 -19.55 -6.80 3.17
N PHE A 25 -18.24 -6.86 3.02
CA PHE A 25 -17.56 -6.94 1.72
C PHE A 25 -16.90 -8.30 1.47
N LEU A 26 -16.63 -9.11 2.49
CA LEU A 26 -15.98 -10.40 2.31
C LEU A 26 -16.99 -11.55 2.42
N GLU A 27 -16.79 -12.60 1.63
CA GLU A 27 -17.54 -13.86 1.79
C GLU A 27 -17.24 -14.54 3.13
N THR A 28 -15.98 -14.50 3.57
CA THR A 28 -15.52 -15.03 4.85
C THR A 28 -14.75 -13.94 5.61
N PRO A 29 -15.42 -13.13 6.44
CA PRO A 29 -14.78 -12.10 7.26
C PRO A 29 -13.63 -12.66 8.10
N GLY A 30 -12.55 -11.88 8.26
CA GLY A 30 -11.32 -12.32 8.94
C GLY A 30 -10.40 -13.25 8.14
N SER A 31 -10.83 -13.77 6.99
CA SER A 31 -9.95 -14.55 6.11
C SER A 31 -9.15 -13.63 5.18
N ILE A 32 -7.82 -13.74 5.23
CA ILE A 32 -6.91 -12.98 4.35
C ILE A 32 -7.05 -13.35 2.87
N TYR A 33 -7.68 -14.49 2.58
CA TYR A 33 -7.90 -15.03 1.24
C TYR A 33 -9.38 -15.01 0.84
N SER A 34 -10.24 -14.32 1.59
CA SER A 34 -11.66 -14.25 1.25
C SER A 34 -11.85 -13.57 -0.10
N ASP A 35 -12.74 -14.12 -0.91
CA ASP A 35 -13.27 -13.39 -2.06
C ASP A 35 -14.22 -12.29 -1.60
N LEU A 36 -14.45 -11.34 -2.50
CA LEU A 36 -15.47 -10.31 -2.38
C LEU A 36 -16.86 -10.97 -2.41
N HIS A 37 -17.73 -10.59 -1.46
CA HIS A 37 -19.08 -11.16 -1.35
C HIS A 37 -19.85 -11.06 -2.69
N PRO A 38 -20.48 -12.16 -3.18
CA PRO A 38 -21.15 -12.20 -4.49
C PRO A 38 -22.20 -11.09 -4.73
N ARG A 39 -22.87 -10.65 -3.66
CA ARG A 39 -23.81 -9.50 -3.65
C ARG A 39 -23.26 -8.21 -4.25
N MET A 40 -21.93 -8.03 -4.29
CA MET A 40 -21.31 -6.88 -4.96
C MET A 40 -21.32 -6.97 -6.48
N PHE A 41 -21.60 -8.15 -7.05
CA PHE A 41 -21.61 -8.40 -8.48
C PHE A 41 -23.03 -8.46 -9.06
N THR A 42 -24.05 -8.64 -8.21
CA THR A 42 -25.46 -8.68 -8.61
C THR A 42 -26.04 -7.28 -8.76
N SER A 43 -26.61 -6.97 -9.92
CA SER A 43 -27.32 -5.72 -10.21
C SER A 43 -28.77 -5.70 -9.73
N ASN A 44 -29.27 -6.84 -9.25
CA ASN A 44 -30.69 -7.01 -8.94
C ASN A 44 -30.92 -6.64 -7.47
N GLY A 45 -31.61 -5.52 -7.27
CA GLY A 45 -32.05 -5.04 -5.97
C GLY A 45 -33.17 -5.88 -5.39
N ASP A 46 -32.86 -7.12 -5.00
CA ASP A 46 -33.71 -7.83 -4.04
C ASP A 46 -33.33 -7.30 -2.65
N ASP A 47 -34.15 -6.36 -2.19
CA ASP A 47 -34.07 -5.67 -0.91
C ASP A 47 -33.94 -6.67 0.25
N ILE A 48 -32.78 -6.69 0.91
CA ILE A 48 -32.69 -7.15 2.30
C ILE A 48 -33.06 -5.94 3.17
N PRO A 49 -34.23 -5.92 3.83
CA PRO A 49 -34.62 -4.77 4.65
C PRO A 49 -33.68 -4.68 5.86
N GLY A 50 -32.94 -3.56 5.97
CA GLY A 50 -32.17 -3.22 7.19
C GLY A 50 -30.72 -2.77 7.02
N ASP A 51 -30.16 -2.77 5.80
CA ASP A 51 -28.72 -2.49 5.57
C ASP A 51 -28.47 -1.21 4.72
N GLU A 52 -29.46 -0.30 4.66
CA GLU A 52 -29.42 0.89 3.80
C GLU A 52 -28.44 1.96 4.28
N ASP A 53 -28.15 2.02 5.59
CA ASP A 53 -27.25 3.03 6.15
C ASP A 53 -25.78 2.74 5.80
N ILE A 54 -25.42 1.48 5.59
CA ILE A 54 -24.09 1.10 5.11
C ILE A 54 -24.07 1.13 3.57
N PHE A 55 -25.22 0.87 2.90
CA PHE A 55 -25.36 0.82 1.43
C PHE A 55 -26.49 1.60 0.70
N PRO A 56 -26.28 2.81 0.07
CA PRO A 56 -27.19 3.34 -0.94
C PRO A 56 -27.38 2.46 -2.17
N ARG A 57 -28.61 2.43 -2.66
CA ARG A 57 -29.21 1.42 -3.54
C ARG A 57 -28.65 1.27 -4.98
N ALA A 58 -27.51 1.87 -5.34
CA ALA A 58 -27.01 1.92 -6.74
C ALA A 58 -25.76 1.05 -7.04
N ARG A 59 -25.52 -0.02 -6.28
CA ARG A 59 -24.20 -0.14 -5.63
C ARG A 59 -23.16 -1.19 -6.04
N SER A 60 -23.26 -1.90 -7.16
CA SER A 60 -22.20 -2.89 -7.50
C SER A 60 -20.85 -2.24 -7.83
N ARG A 61 -20.82 -1.16 -8.63
CA ARG A 61 -19.58 -0.46 -9.00
C ARG A 61 -18.97 0.36 -7.87
N ALA A 62 -19.80 1.12 -7.13
CA ALA A 62 -19.33 1.91 -6.01
C ALA A 62 -18.84 1.03 -4.84
N ALA A 63 -19.53 -0.08 -4.54
CA ALA A 63 -19.07 -1.03 -3.54
C ALA A 63 -17.74 -1.67 -3.95
N LYS A 64 -17.56 -2.08 -5.21
CA LYS A 64 -16.26 -2.59 -5.68
C LYS A 64 -15.15 -1.55 -5.59
N ALA A 65 -15.44 -0.30 -5.94
CA ALA A 65 -14.48 0.79 -5.79
C ALA A 65 -14.08 1.01 -4.32
N MET A 66 -15.05 0.95 -3.39
CA MET A 66 -14.78 1.01 -1.96
C MET A 66 -13.97 -0.19 -1.47
N ALA A 67 -14.32 -1.42 -1.88
CA ALA A 67 -13.58 -2.63 -1.54
C ALA A 67 -12.12 -2.56 -2.01
N TRP A 68 -11.91 -2.00 -3.20
CA TRP A 68 -10.59 -1.74 -3.77
C TRP A 68 -9.80 -0.71 -2.96
N ASP A 69 -10.41 0.43 -2.64
CA ASP A 69 -9.76 1.49 -1.85
C ASP A 69 -9.45 1.05 -0.41
N LEU A 70 -10.32 0.22 0.17
CA LEU A 70 -10.13 -0.39 1.50
C LEU A 70 -9.11 -1.54 1.48
N GLY A 71 -8.63 -1.95 0.32
CA GLY A 71 -7.67 -3.04 0.19
C GLY A 71 -8.23 -4.44 0.48
N LEU A 72 -9.56 -4.60 0.38
CA LEU A 72 -10.25 -5.87 0.58
C LEU A 72 -10.18 -6.79 -0.66
N ASP A 73 -9.63 -6.29 -1.76
CA ASP A 73 -9.49 -7.04 -3.01
C ASP A 73 -8.09 -7.67 -3.17
N LYS A 74 -7.99 -8.64 -4.08
CA LYS A 74 -6.81 -9.48 -4.34
C LYS A 74 -6.01 -8.98 -5.54
N ALA A 75 -4.89 -9.64 -5.86
CA ALA A 75 -4.11 -9.38 -7.08
C ALA A 75 -4.08 -10.63 -7.98
N LEU A 76 -5.23 -11.22 -8.29
CA LEU A 76 -5.27 -12.37 -9.18
C LEU A 76 -4.98 -11.92 -10.62
N ALA A 77 -4.07 -12.64 -11.28
CA ALA A 77 -3.69 -12.38 -12.66
C ALA A 77 -4.90 -12.54 -13.60
N GLY A 78 -5.11 -11.57 -14.49
CA GLY A 78 -6.20 -11.60 -15.47
C GLY A 78 -7.57 -11.18 -14.93
N TYR A 79 -7.70 -10.92 -13.62
CA TYR A 79 -8.93 -10.40 -13.03
C TYR A 79 -8.70 -9.03 -12.38
N GLN A 80 -7.97 -8.96 -11.26
CA GLN A 80 -7.63 -7.71 -10.59
C GLN A 80 -6.29 -7.11 -11.04
N ALA A 81 -5.43 -7.89 -11.68
CA ALA A 81 -4.21 -7.41 -12.30
C ALA A 81 -4.24 -7.70 -13.80
N PRO A 82 -4.17 -6.68 -14.68
CA PRO A 82 -4.22 -6.89 -16.11
C PRO A 82 -3.03 -7.70 -16.62
N VAL A 83 -3.28 -8.53 -17.62
CA VAL A 83 -2.22 -9.25 -18.33
C VAL A 83 -1.54 -8.26 -19.28
N THR A 84 -0.47 -7.59 -18.83
CA THR A 84 0.38 -6.81 -19.73
C THR A 84 1.25 -7.76 -20.57
N GLN A 85 1.78 -7.36 -21.72
CA GLN A 85 2.59 -8.27 -22.57
C GLN A 85 4.06 -8.39 -22.15
N HIS A 86 4.56 -7.51 -21.28
CA HIS A 86 5.97 -7.50 -20.88
C HIS A 86 6.14 -8.30 -19.59
N SER A 87 6.78 -9.47 -19.67
CA SER A 87 7.17 -10.27 -18.50
C SER A 87 8.66 -10.13 -18.23
N ILE A 88 9.03 -9.97 -16.97
CA ILE A 88 10.41 -10.19 -16.52
C ILE A 88 10.61 -11.71 -16.51
N GLU A 89 11.80 -12.18 -16.90
CA GLU A 89 12.20 -13.59 -16.76
C GLU A 89 12.40 -13.93 -15.27
N THR A 90 11.32 -14.21 -14.54
CA THR A 90 11.38 -14.61 -13.12
C THR A 90 11.05 -16.10 -12.91
N GLY A 91 11.36 -16.94 -13.91
CA GLY A 91 11.03 -18.37 -13.88
C GLY A 91 9.54 -18.65 -13.72
N GLY A 92 9.18 -19.75 -13.03
CA GLY A 92 7.79 -20.20 -12.86
C GLY A 92 6.87 -19.27 -12.05
N HIS A 93 7.42 -18.27 -11.35
CA HIS A 93 6.65 -17.31 -10.54
C HIS A 93 6.30 -16.00 -11.26
N ALA A 94 6.61 -15.90 -12.56
CA ALA A 94 6.35 -14.69 -13.35
C ALA A 94 4.92 -14.14 -13.27
N PRO A 95 3.84 -14.96 -13.25
CA PRO A 95 2.49 -14.45 -13.08
C PRO A 95 2.26 -13.77 -11.72
N VAL A 96 2.78 -14.38 -10.64
CA VAL A 96 2.62 -13.90 -9.26
C VAL A 96 3.33 -12.56 -9.05
N VAL A 97 4.59 -12.48 -9.48
CA VAL A 97 5.41 -11.27 -9.38
C VAL A 97 4.73 -10.13 -10.14
N LYS A 98 4.31 -10.42 -11.37
CA LYS A 98 3.68 -9.46 -12.26
C LYS A 98 2.37 -8.90 -11.74
N ALA A 99 1.49 -9.77 -11.27
CA ALA A 99 0.19 -9.33 -10.80
C ALA A 99 0.31 -8.33 -9.63
N ASN A 100 1.27 -8.56 -8.74
CA ASN A 100 1.53 -7.68 -7.61
C ASN A 100 2.05 -6.29 -8.02
N TYR A 101 3.15 -6.18 -8.78
CA TYR A 101 3.66 -4.85 -9.16
C TYR A 101 2.71 -4.11 -10.12
N THR A 102 1.94 -4.85 -10.93
CA THR A 102 0.95 -4.26 -11.83
C THR A 102 -0.23 -3.67 -11.04
N LYS A 103 -0.74 -4.39 -10.03
CA LYS A 103 -1.78 -3.85 -9.14
C LYS A 103 -1.28 -2.64 -8.34
N ALA A 104 -0.02 -2.64 -7.94
CA ALA A 104 0.63 -1.49 -7.33
C ALA A 104 0.75 -0.27 -8.27
N GLY A 105 0.49 -0.45 -9.56
CA GLY A 105 0.61 0.62 -10.55
C GLY A 105 2.05 1.02 -10.85
N VAL A 106 3.03 0.13 -10.63
CA VAL A 106 4.45 0.40 -10.86
C VAL A 106 4.88 -0.19 -12.20
N MET A 107 5.47 0.64 -13.05
CA MET A 107 6.01 0.20 -14.34
C MET A 107 7.13 -0.82 -14.13
N THR A 108 7.16 -1.86 -14.98
CA THR A 108 8.16 -2.94 -14.93
C THR A 108 9.60 -2.41 -14.90
N ARG A 109 9.89 -1.31 -15.61
CA ARG A 109 11.22 -0.69 -15.62
C ARG A 109 11.63 -0.13 -14.25
N TYR A 110 10.73 0.50 -13.51
CA TYR A 110 11.04 1.08 -12.19
C TYR A 110 11.09 0.00 -11.11
N PHE A 111 10.21 -1.01 -11.20
CA PHE A 111 10.30 -2.22 -10.41
C PHE A 111 11.68 -2.89 -10.57
N GLN A 112 12.08 -3.21 -11.80
CA GLN A 112 13.35 -3.91 -12.03
C GLN A 112 14.55 -3.04 -11.62
N LYS A 113 14.56 -1.76 -12.01
CA LYS A 113 15.67 -0.85 -11.71
C LYS A 113 15.88 -0.66 -10.21
N ALA A 114 14.81 -0.45 -9.45
CA ALA A 114 14.90 -0.27 -8.00
C ALA A 114 15.41 -1.55 -7.31
N TYR A 115 15.01 -2.72 -7.80
CA TYR A 115 15.56 -4.00 -7.34
C TYR A 115 17.06 -4.11 -7.62
N ASP A 116 17.45 -3.86 -8.88
CA ASP A 116 18.83 -4.03 -9.35
C ASP A 116 19.81 -3.09 -8.65
N ILE A 117 19.45 -1.81 -8.46
CA ILE A 117 20.36 -0.84 -7.84
C ILE A 117 20.30 -0.87 -6.31
N GLY A 118 19.16 -1.28 -5.73
CA GLY A 118 18.84 -1.14 -4.31
C GLY A 118 19.32 -2.27 -3.40
N ASN A 119 20.04 -3.27 -3.94
CA ASN A 119 20.41 -4.53 -3.29
C ASN A 119 19.18 -5.42 -2.98
N ASN A 120 19.11 -6.55 -3.66
CA ASN A 120 18.00 -7.51 -3.64
C ASN A 120 17.57 -7.97 -2.24
N ASN A 121 18.46 -7.91 -1.23
CA ASN A 121 18.17 -8.33 0.14
C ASN A 121 17.35 -7.31 0.94
N LEU A 122 17.25 -6.05 0.48
CA LEU A 122 16.49 -4.96 1.11
C LEU A 122 15.17 -4.71 0.39
N TYR A 123 14.50 -5.77 -0.02
CA TYR A 123 13.34 -5.66 -0.91
C TYR A 123 12.17 -4.82 -0.35
N THR A 124 11.98 -4.64 0.97
CA THR A 124 10.96 -3.69 1.46
C THR A 124 11.35 -2.24 1.17
N ILE A 125 12.64 -1.89 1.30
CA ILE A 125 13.15 -0.55 1.00
C ILE A 125 13.19 -0.30 -0.52
N ASN A 126 13.57 -1.32 -1.30
CA ASN A 126 13.54 -1.21 -2.76
C ASN A 126 12.11 -1.04 -3.28
N ALA A 127 11.11 -1.53 -2.55
CA ALA A 127 9.71 -1.33 -2.89
C ALA A 127 9.27 0.11 -2.65
N GLU A 128 9.70 0.72 -1.55
CA GLU A 128 9.49 2.14 -1.28
C GLU A 128 10.16 2.99 -2.37
N LEU A 129 11.41 2.69 -2.74
CA LEU A 129 12.11 3.37 -3.82
C LEU A 129 11.39 3.25 -5.17
N ALA A 130 10.94 2.04 -5.54
CA ALA A 130 10.23 1.81 -6.80
C ALA A 130 8.92 2.62 -6.87
N VAL A 131 8.16 2.66 -5.77
CA VAL A 131 6.91 3.42 -5.69
C VAL A 131 7.19 4.92 -5.73
N ALA A 132 8.21 5.41 -5.02
CA ALA A 132 8.60 6.83 -5.03
C ALA A 132 8.96 7.31 -6.45
N VAL A 133 9.73 6.52 -7.19
CA VAL A 133 10.10 6.84 -8.59
C VAL A 133 8.88 6.78 -9.51
N GLN A 134 8.00 5.80 -9.32
CA GLN A 134 6.75 5.72 -10.08
C GLN A 134 5.88 6.97 -9.87
N ILE A 135 5.76 7.45 -8.63
CA ILE A 135 5.04 8.69 -8.30
C ILE A 135 5.71 9.89 -8.98
N LEU A 136 7.04 10.00 -8.91
CA LEU A 136 7.76 11.08 -9.59
C LEU A 136 7.52 11.05 -11.10
N HIS A 137 7.52 9.88 -11.72
CA HIS A 137 7.18 9.74 -13.14
C HIS A 137 5.76 10.25 -13.43
N GLU A 138 4.77 9.87 -12.62
CA GLU A 138 3.40 10.36 -12.76
C GLU A 138 3.31 11.89 -12.61
N TRP A 139 4.04 12.48 -11.66
CA TRP A 139 4.09 13.94 -11.49
C TRP A 139 4.73 14.64 -12.69
N VAL A 140 5.81 14.08 -13.25
CA VAL A 140 6.49 14.60 -14.44
C VAL A 140 5.57 14.57 -15.66
N GLU A 141 4.80 13.50 -15.85
CA GLU A 141 3.84 13.37 -16.96
C GLU A 141 2.63 14.29 -16.79
N ALA A 142 2.20 14.53 -15.55
CA ALA A 142 1.04 15.37 -15.25
C ALA A 142 1.34 16.88 -15.17
N THR A 143 2.62 17.26 -15.11
CA THR A 143 3.05 18.66 -14.92
C THR A 143 3.79 19.18 -16.14
N ASP A 144 3.32 20.29 -16.69
CA ASP A 144 3.96 20.97 -17.81
C ASP A 144 5.41 21.34 -17.47
N ALA A 145 6.31 21.16 -18.44
CA ALA A 145 7.76 21.31 -18.21
C ALA A 145 8.17 22.67 -17.65
N VAL A 146 7.42 23.73 -17.97
CA VAL A 146 7.66 25.10 -17.49
C VAL A 146 7.31 25.28 -16.01
N ASP A 147 6.38 24.48 -15.48
CA ASP A 147 5.86 24.62 -14.11
C ASP A 147 6.53 23.67 -13.11
N ARG A 148 7.23 22.64 -13.61
CA ARG A 148 7.81 21.55 -12.82
C ARG A 148 8.67 22.05 -11.66
N PHE A 149 9.60 22.97 -11.90
CA PHE A 149 10.49 23.48 -10.85
C PHE A 149 9.70 24.22 -9.75
N GLU A 150 8.75 25.06 -10.13
CA GLU A 150 7.94 25.83 -9.17
C GLU A 150 7.02 24.92 -8.34
N MET A 151 6.58 23.80 -8.93
CA MET A 151 5.79 22.78 -8.25
C MET A 151 6.65 21.75 -7.48
N GLY A 152 7.97 21.89 -7.48
CA GLY A 152 8.88 20.96 -6.80
C GLY A 152 8.95 19.57 -7.45
N VAL A 153 8.69 19.48 -8.75
CA VAL A 153 8.80 18.27 -9.58
C VAL A 153 10.16 18.26 -10.28
N TYR A 154 11.11 17.45 -9.80
CA TYR A 154 12.47 17.41 -10.32
C TYR A 154 12.64 16.24 -11.30
N ASP A 155 12.42 16.48 -12.59
CA ASP A 155 12.54 15.47 -13.65
C ASP A 155 13.98 15.00 -13.90
N ASP A 156 14.97 15.83 -13.54
CA ASP A 156 16.38 15.46 -13.56
C ASP A 156 16.72 14.35 -12.55
N VAL A 157 16.03 14.26 -11.41
CA VAL A 157 16.15 13.15 -10.46
C VAL A 157 15.66 11.85 -11.10
N LEU A 158 14.52 11.89 -11.81
CA LEU A 158 13.99 10.75 -12.54
C LEU A 158 14.98 10.28 -13.62
N LEU A 159 15.54 11.21 -14.39
CA LEU A 159 16.55 10.91 -15.42
C LEU A 159 17.83 10.30 -14.82
N ARG A 160 18.28 10.79 -13.65
CA ARG A 160 19.42 10.19 -12.93
C ARG A 160 19.09 8.76 -12.49
N PHE A 161 17.92 8.52 -11.91
CA PHE A 161 17.49 7.17 -11.53
C PHE A 161 17.43 6.23 -12.72
N GLU A 162 16.84 6.65 -13.84
CA GLU A 162 16.74 5.83 -15.06
C GLU A 162 18.12 5.48 -15.64
N ARG A 163 19.10 6.37 -15.50
CA ARG A 163 20.49 6.17 -15.96
C ARG A 163 21.38 5.44 -14.95
N ALA A 164 21.00 5.41 -13.68
CA ALA A 164 21.81 4.85 -12.59
C ALA A 164 22.09 3.35 -12.82
N THR A 165 23.35 2.95 -12.80
CA THR A 165 23.75 1.53 -12.81
C THR A 165 23.88 0.96 -11.40
N SER A 166 24.02 1.85 -10.42
CA SER A 166 24.06 1.53 -8.99
C SER A 166 23.55 2.71 -8.17
N LEU A 167 23.29 2.49 -6.87
CA LEU A 167 22.98 3.58 -5.94
C LEU A 167 24.07 4.66 -5.83
N ARG A 168 25.31 4.40 -6.26
CA ARG A 168 26.38 5.41 -6.29
C ARG A 168 26.17 6.50 -7.32
N ASP A 169 25.38 6.21 -8.35
CA ASP A 169 25.02 7.17 -9.40
C ASP A 169 23.89 8.11 -8.95
N MET A 170 23.26 7.81 -7.81
CA MET A 170 22.27 8.65 -7.14
C MET A 170 22.93 9.44 -6.03
N THR A 171 22.63 10.73 -5.90
CA THR A 171 23.11 11.56 -4.78
C THR A 171 22.25 11.35 -3.53
N ASP A 172 22.74 11.75 -2.36
CA ASP A 172 21.94 11.71 -1.13
C ASP A 172 20.72 12.64 -1.22
N ALA A 173 20.85 13.76 -1.93
CA ALA A 173 19.74 14.68 -2.20
C ALA A 173 18.67 14.03 -3.08
N ASP A 174 19.06 13.22 -4.08
CA ASP A 174 18.10 12.49 -4.91
C ASP A 174 17.31 11.48 -4.09
N LEU A 175 17.99 10.72 -3.22
CA LEU A 175 17.34 9.73 -2.35
C LEU A 175 16.43 10.39 -1.31
N ALA A 176 16.88 11.49 -0.71
CA ALA A 176 16.07 12.26 0.23
C ALA A 176 14.82 12.85 -0.46
N TYR A 177 14.96 13.39 -1.67
CA TYR A 177 13.82 13.89 -2.44
C TYR A 177 12.80 12.78 -2.76
N LEU A 178 13.25 11.60 -3.20
CA LEU A 178 12.36 10.46 -3.45
C LEU A 178 11.66 10.00 -2.16
N ALA A 179 12.36 9.99 -1.02
CA ALA A 179 11.77 9.69 0.27
C ALA A 179 10.72 10.75 0.69
N ASP A 180 10.97 12.02 0.40
CA ASP A 180 10.05 13.13 0.67
C ASP A 180 8.77 13.05 -0.19
N ILE A 181 8.90 12.70 -1.47
CA ILE A 181 7.76 12.40 -2.36
C ILE A 181 6.89 11.33 -1.71
N LEU A 182 7.51 10.21 -1.32
CA LEU A 182 6.77 9.09 -0.75
C LEU A 182 6.10 9.47 0.57
N ARG A 183 6.78 10.26 1.42
CA ARG A 183 6.21 10.80 2.65
C ARG A 183 4.98 11.67 2.37
N GLY A 184 5.02 12.50 1.33
CA GLY A 184 3.89 13.31 0.88
C GLY A 184 2.69 12.47 0.46
N GLU A 185 2.91 11.47 -0.40
CA GLU A 185 1.84 10.59 -0.90
C GLU A 185 1.25 9.69 0.19
N LEU A 186 2.07 9.20 1.13
CA LEU A 186 1.59 8.50 2.33
C LEU A 186 0.70 9.37 3.22
N SER A 187 0.82 10.69 3.11
CA SER A 187 0.06 11.65 3.91
C SER A 187 -1.24 12.11 3.25
N THR A 188 -1.34 11.99 1.92
CA THR A 188 -2.34 12.71 1.12
C THR A 188 -3.11 11.83 0.14
N TRP A 189 -3.26 10.53 0.46
CA TRP A 189 -3.93 9.56 -0.41
C TRP A 189 -5.24 10.08 -1.00
N ARG A 190 -5.40 9.95 -2.33
CA ARG A 190 -6.61 10.36 -3.06
C ARG A 190 -7.36 9.15 -3.61
N ALA A 191 -8.55 8.90 -3.10
CA ALA A 191 -9.34 7.75 -3.51
C ALA A 191 -9.77 7.87 -4.97
N GLY A 192 -9.69 6.76 -5.70
CA GLY A 192 -10.12 6.69 -7.09
C GLY A 192 -9.23 7.32 -8.14
N ARG A 193 -7.98 7.66 -7.79
CA ARG A 193 -6.94 7.88 -8.80
C ARG A 193 -6.82 6.68 -9.73
N LEU A 194 -6.43 6.94 -10.98
CA LEU A 194 -5.99 5.89 -11.89
C LEU A 194 -4.48 5.78 -11.83
N ASN A 195 -3.97 4.55 -11.86
CA ASN A 195 -2.54 4.28 -12.00
C ASN A 195 -2.07 4.45 -13.45
N THR A 196 -0.76 4.31 -13.68
CA THR A 196 -0.13 4.39 -15.02
C THR A 196 -0.72 3.43 -16.07
N PHE A 197 -1.40 2.37 -15.64
CA PHE A 197 -2.05 1.39 -16.52
C PHE A 197 -3.53 1.69 -16.78
N GLY A 198 -4.07 2.79 -16.24
CA GLY A 198 -5.47 3.19 -16.39
C GLY A 198 -6.45 2.46 -15.46
N TYR A 199 -5.96 1.73 -14.45
CA TYR A 199 -6.80 1.05 -13.45
C TYR A 199 -6.90 1.88 -12.20
N ARG A 200 -7.95 1.66 -11.39
CA ARG A 200 -8.05 2.28 -10.07
C ARG A 200 -6.79 1.96 -9.25
N GLU A 201 -6.18 2.98 -8.69
CA GLU A 201 -5.00 2.85 -7.86
C GLU A 201 -5.39 2.45 -6.43
N ILE A 202 -4.62 1.55 -5.82
CA ILE A 202 -4.74 1.22 -4.39
C ILE A 202 -3.95 2.23 -3.55
N PRO A 203 -4.28 2.43 -2.26
CA PRO A 203 -3.54 3.32 -1.38
C PRO A 203 -2.02 3.13 -1.41
N THR A 204 -1.25 4.23 -1.34
CA THR A 204 0.22 4.22 -1.38
C THR A 204 0.87 3.18 -0.44
N PRO A 205 0.44 3.00 0.83
CA PRO A 205 1.02 1.95 1.69
C PRO A 205 0.83 0.54 1.10
N MET A 206 -0.32 0.29 0.48
CA MET A 206 -0.64 -0.98 -0.17
C MET A 206 0.10 -1.14 -1.50
N ARG A 207 0.35 -0.06 -2.26
CA ARG A 207 1.23 -0.07 -3.45
C ARG A 207 2.62 -0.57 -3.06
N ILE A 208 3.20 -0.01 -2.00
CA ILE A 208 4.52 -0.40 -1.48
C ILE A 208 4.51 -1.89 -1.09
N ALA A 209 3.52 -2.32 -0.30
CA ALA A 209 3.43 -3.70 0.14
C ALA A 209 3.29 -4.70 -1.02
N ARG A 210 2.54 -4.33 -2.06
CA ARG A 210 2.41 -5.14 -3.28
C ARG A 210 3.73 -5.24 -4.05
N VAL A 211 4.49 -4.15 -4.17
CA VAL A 211 5.83 -4.22 -4.78
C VAL A 211 6.77 -5.07 -3.93
N ALA A 212 6.76 -4.92 -2.61
CA ALA A 212 7.57 -5.74 -1.72
C ALA A 212 7.21 -7.24 -1.80
N ALA A 213 5.92 -7.56 -1.93
CA ALA A 213 5.43 -8.90 -2.15
C ALA A 213 5.88 -9.47 -3.50
N ALA A 214 5.92 -8.63 -4.55
CA ALA A 214 6.47 -9.03 -5.85
C ALA A 214 7.95 -9.42 -5.74
N TYR A 215 8.78 -8.64 -5.05
CA TYR A 215 10.19 -9.00 -4.80
C TYR A 215 10.35 -10.22 -3.87
N ALA A 216 9.49 -10.37 -2.86
CA ALA A 216 9.53 -11.55 -2.01
C ALA A 216 9.18 -12.82 -2.80
N SER A 217 8.30 -12.71 -3.79
CA SER A 217 7.92 -13.81 -4.68
C SER A 217 9.02 -14.21 -5.68
N THR A 218 10.05 -13.37 -5.87
CA THR A 218 11.22 -13.74 -6.68
C THR A 218 12.30 -14.48 -5.88
N GLN A 219 12.15 -14.58 -4.55
CA GLN A 219 13.14 -15.25 -3.71
C GLN A 219 13.05 -16.76 -3.86
N GLU A 220 14.21 -17.43 -3.77
CA GLU A 220 14.27 -18.89 -3.82
C GLU A 220 13.44 -19.51 -2.68
N GLY A 221 12.70 -20.58 -2.98
CA GLY A 221 11.89 -21.29 -2.00
C GLY A 221 10.51 -20.66 -1.71
N TYR A 222 10.11 -19.61 -2.43
CA TYR A 222 8.73 -19.10 -2.33
C TYR A 222 7.73 -20.06 -3.00
N LEU A 223 7.04 -20.87 -2.20
CA LEU A 223 6.10 -21.91 -2.67
C LEU A 223 4.65 -21.66 -2.25
N ALA A 224 4.32 -20.47 -1.73
CA ALA A 224 3.00 -20.20 -1.17
C ALA A 224 1.89 -20.11 -2.23
N CYS A 225 2.22 -19.81 -3.48
CA CYS A 225 1.25 -19.74 -4.58
C CYS A 225 1.47 -20.85 -5.61
N GLN A 226 0.37 -21.35 -6.15
CA GLN A 226 0.33 -22.20 -7.33
C GLN A 226 0.62 -21.37 -8.61
N PRO A 227 0.92 -22.03 -9.75
CA PRO A 227 1.18 -21.33 -11.03
C PRO A 227 0.01 -20.47 -11.53
N ASP A 228 -1.22 -20.78 -11.12
CA ASP A 228 -2.43 -20.02 -11.44
C ASP A 228 -2.66 -18.81 -10.50
N SER A 229 -1.69 -18.50 -9.64
CA SER A 229 -1.73 -17.41 -8.64
C SER A 229 -2.70 -17.64 -7.47
N GLN A 230 -3.30 -18.82 -7.34
CA GLN A 230 -4.05 -19.20 -6.15
C GLN A 230 -3.13 -19.71 -5.05
N ARG A 231 -3.59 -19.67 -3.79
CA ARG A 231 -2.81 -20.20 -2.67
C ARG A 231 -2.60 -21.71 -2.78
N ASP A 232 -1.39 -22.15 -2.49
CA ASP A 232 -1.11 -23.56 -2.22
C ASP A 232 -1.44 -23.87 -0.76
N MET A 233 -2.51 -24.63 -0.51
CA MET A 233 -2.97 -24.99 0.83
C MET A 233 -1.91 -25.72 1.69
N SER A 234 -0.92 -26.35 1.06
CA SER A 234 0.14 -27.08 1.77
C SER A 234 1.29 -26.18 2.23
N HIS A 235 1.54 -25.06 1.54
CA HIS A 235 2.66 -24.16 1.81
C HIS A 235 2.22 -22.80 2.37
N ALA A 236 1.06 -22.28 1.94
CA ALA A 236 0.59 -20.95 2.28
C ALA A 236 0.25 -20.82 3.78
N GLY A 237 0.78 -19.77 4.41
CA GLY A 237 0.35 -19.30 5.72
C GLY A 237 -0.99 -18.60 5.67
N THR A 238 -1.65 -18.48 6.83
CA THR A 238 -2.91 -17.72 6.99
C THR A 238 -2.75 -16.50 7.90
N ILE A 239 -1.56 -16.34 8.51
CA ILE A 239 -1.23 -15.26 9.43
C ILE A 239 -0.13 -14.43 8.77
N PRO A 240 -0.44 -13.23 8.23
CA PRO A 240 0.54 -12.41 7.51
C PRO A 240 1.81 -12.06 8.30
N GLU A 241 1.68 -11.89 9.61
CA GLU A 241 2.79 -11.56 10.53
C GLU A 241 3.74 -12.73 10.79
N GLN A 242 3.33 -13.96 10.48
CA GLN A 242 4.14 -15.16 10.66
C GLN A 242 5.13 -15.30 9.50
N LEU A 243 6.27 -14.62 9.58
CA LEU A 243 7.23 -14.49 8.47
C LEU A 243 7.95 -15.79 8.09
N ASP A 244 8.00 -16.80 8.96
CA ASP A 244 8.53 -18.14 8.69
C ASP A 244 7.61 -18.96 7.77
N LYS A 245 6.35 -18.55 7.60
CA LYS A 245 5.39 -19.21 6.73
C LYS A 245 4.78 -18.21 5.72
N PRO A 246 5.28 -18.15 4.47
CA PRO A 246 4.84 -17.15 3.50
C PRO A 246 3.35 -17.29 3.16
N ILE A 247 2.67 -16.16 3.00
CA ILE A 247 1.30 -16.11 2.45
C ILE A 247 1.36 -16.11 0.92
N CYS A 248 0.29 -16.56 0.26
CA CYS A 248 0.16 -16.39 -1.19
C CYS A 248 -0.21 -14.94 -1.50
N PHE A 249 0.72 -14.15 -1.99
CA PHE A 249 0.51 -12.71 -2.10
C PHE A 249 -0.59 -12.37 -3.10
N THR A 250 -0.67 -13.05 -4.24
CA THR A 250 -1.72 -12.77 -5.25
C THR A 250 -3.13 -13.07 -4.77
N ASP A 251 -3.30 -14.14 -3.98
CA ASP A 251 -4.60 -14.55 -3.45
C ASP A 251 -4.95 -13.84 -2.13
N ALA A 252 -3.97 -13.26 -1.44
CA ALA A 252 -4.22 -12.46 -0.25
C ALA A 252 -4.77 -11.07 -0.61
N ASN A 253 -5.69 -10.55 0.21
CA ASN A 253 -6.17 -9.17 0.08
C ASN A 253 -5.05 -8.16 0.39
N ASP A 254 -5.18 -6.92 -0.11
CA ASP A 254 -4.12 -5.90 0.01
C ASP A 254 -3.78 -5.58 1.47
N ARG A 255 -4.78 -5.57 2.36
CA ARG A 255 -4.57 -5.33 3.80
C ARG A 255 -3.69 -6.41 4.43
N ALA A 256 -3.91 -7.67 4.09
CA ALA A 256 -3.08 -8.77 4.57
C ALA A 256 -1.64 -8.67 4.04
N VAL A 257 -1.46 -8.33 2.77
CA VAL A 257 -0.12 -8.10 2.20
C VAL A 257 0.58 -6.92 2.89
N TYR A 258 -0.15 -5.86 3.23
CA TYR A 258 0.38 -4.74 4.00
C TYR A 258 0.78 -5.12 5.43
N ARG A 259 -0.02 -5.93 6.13
CA ARG A 259 0.33 -6.48 7.45
C ARG A 259 1.63 -7.29 7.40
N TRP A 260 1.75 -8.20 6.43
CA TRP A 260 2.99 -8.93 6.19
C TRP A 260 4.18 -8.00 5.91
N TYR A 261 3.99 -7.00 5.03
CA TYR A 261 5.03 -6.05 4.65
C TYR A 261 5.62 -5.35 5.87
N ARG A 262 4.77 -4.91 6.81
CA ARG A 262 5.20 -4.19 8.00
C ARG A 262 6.08 -5.03 8.91
N GLU A 263 5.68 -6.25 9.19
CA GLU A 263 6.50 -7.16 10.00
C GLU A 263 7.79 -7.52 9.26
N LYS A 264 7.74 -7.73 7.95
CA LYS A 264 8.93 -8.02 7.15
C LYS A 264 9.92 -6.85 7.13
N ARG A 265 9.43 -5.62 6.97
CA ARG A 265 10.22 -4.38 7.01
C ARG A 265 10.89 -4.21 8.37
N LYS A 266 10.13 -4.41 9.44
CA LYS A 266 10.66 -4.38 10.81
C LYS A 266 11.77 -5.42 11.00
N ALA A 267 11.57 -6.64 10.50
CA ALA A 267 12.59 -7.69 10.55
C ALA A 267 13.84 -7.33 9.74
N GLN A 268 13.71 -6.76 8.53
CA GLN A 268 14.84 -6.32 7.70
C GLN A 268 15.61 -5.16 8.35
N LEU A 269 14.94 -4.19 8.96
CA LEU A 269 15.59 -3.06 9.63
C LEU A 269 16.21 -3.42 10.99
N ALA A 270 15.76 -4.52 11.62
CA ALA A 270 16.32 -4.98 12.89
C ALA A 270 17.69 -5.65 12.73
N VAL A 271 18.02 -6.13 11.53
CA VAL A 271 19.28 -6.82 11.27
C VAL A 271 20.33 -5.80 10.82
N PRO A 272 21.55 -5.84 11.40
CA PRO A 272 22.61 -4.91 11.06
C PRO A 272 22.94 -4.95 9.56
N PRO A 273 23.19 -3.80 8.89
CA PRO A 273 23.49 -3.75 7.46
C PRO A 273 24.58 -4.75 7.00
N ARG A 274 25.59 -4.97 7.84
CA ARG A 274 26.70 -5.92 7.59
C ARG A 274 26.28 -7.38 7.32
N GLU A 275 25.07 -7.78 7.68
CA GLU A 275 24.58 -9.15 7.51
C GLU A 275 23.85 -9.37 6.18
N TYR A 276 23.48 -8.29 5.48
CA TYR A 276 22.78 -8.37 4.18
C TYR A 276 23.63 -7.99 2.98
N ILE A 277 24.83 -7.48 3.23
CA ILE A 277 25.59 -6.74 2.22
C ILE A 277 26.99 -7.31 2.10
N SER A 278 27.46 -7.54 0.87
CA SER A 278 28.88 -7.81 0.64
C SER A 278 29.71 -6.59 1.08
N VAL A 279 30.95 -6.78 1.53
CA VAL A 279 31.80 -5.68 2.03
C VAL A 279 31.88 -4.48 1.05
N TYR A 280 31.73 -4.73 -0.26
CA TYR A 280 31.79 -3.72 -1.32
C TYR A 280 30.52 -2.87 -1.50
N ASP A 281 29.39 -3.29 -0.94
CA ASP A 281 28.07 -2.65 -1.15
C ASP A 281 27.52 -1.99 0.13
N MET A 282 28.24 -2.10 1.25
CA MET A 282 27.86 -1.57 2.57
C MET A 282 27.54 -0.08 2.57
N ALA A 283 28.34 0.72 1.85
CA ALA A 283 28.14 2.16 1.77
C ALA A 283 26.89 2.54 0.94
N SER A 284 26.53 1.75 -0.07
CA SER A 284 25.36 2.02 -0.92
C SER A 284 24.06 1.68 -0.18
N ALA A 285 24.02 0.52 0.46
CA ALA A 285 22.84 0.06 1.19
C ALA A 285 22.63 0.85 2.50
N GLY A 286 23.68 1.38 3.13
CA GLY A 286 23.54 2.33 4.22
C GLY A 286 22.77 3.60 3.79
N ARG A 287 23.13 4.18 2.64
CA ARG A 287 22.52 5.43 2.14
C ARG A 287 21.03 5.30 1.83
N ILE A 288 20.61 4.20 1.20
CA ILE A 288 19.18 3.98 0.92
C ILE A 288 18.41 3.71 2.21
N VAL A 289 18.98 2.96 3.16
CA VAL A 289 18.36 2.77 4.49
C VAL A 289 18.25 4.11 5.21
N ASP A 290 19.28 4.94 5.23
CA ASP A 290 19.26 6.24 5.90
C ASP A 290 18.17 7.17 5.32
N ALA A 291 17.96 7.14 4.00
CA ALA A 291 16.92 7.93 3.35
C ALA A 291 15.50 7.40 3.59
N PHE A 292 15.32 6.07 3.66
CA PHE A 292 14.00 5.43 3.64
C PHE A 292 13.54 4.84 4.98
N ALA A 293 14.41 4.55 5.94
CA ALA A 293 14.08 3.86 7.19
C ALA A 293 12.96 4.55 7.98
N ASP A 294 12.95 5.89 7.98
CA ASP A 294 12.02 6.73 8.72
C ASP A 294 10.83 7.24 7.88
N ILE A 295 10.57 6.63 6.72
CA ILE A 295 9.38 6.97 5.94
C ILE A 295 8.12 6.54 6.70
N LYS A 296 7.27 7.53 6.97
CA LYS A 296 5.96 7.42 7.61
C LYS A 296 5.10 8.60 7.16
N PRO A 297 3.76 8.49 7.14
CA PRO A 297 2.90 9.64 6.89
C PRO A 297 3.26 10.82 7.80
N ALA A 298 3.26 12.05 7.28
CA ALA A 298 3.63 13.26 7.99
C ALA A 298 2.74 13.50 9.21
N TRP A 299 1.45 13.13 9.14
CA TRP A 299 0.54 13.19 10.28
C TRP A 299 0.87 12.17 11.38
N ALA A 300 1.52 11.06 11.02
CA ALA A 300 2.09 10.13 12.01
C ALA A 300 3.38 10.70 12.64
N GLY A 301 3.91 11.81 12.10
CA GLY A 301 5.14 12.52 12.49
C GLY A 301 5.23 13.07 13.91
N ALA A 302 4.21 12.87 14.76
CA ALA A 302 4.25 13.20 16.18
C ALA A 302 3.82 12.04 17.11
N PHE A 303 3.37 10.91 16.55
CA PHE A 303 2.77 9.82 17.30
C PHE A 303 3.61 8.54 17.17
N ALA A 304 3.49 7.64 18.16
CA ALA A 304 4.33 6.45 18.30
C ALA A 304 4.38 5.60 17.01
N THR A 305 5.36 4.69 16.91
CA THR A 305 5.46 3.68 15.83
C THR A 305 4.14 2.94 15.53
N GLN A 306 3.25 2.89 16.52
CA GLN A 306 1.89 2.36 16.43
C GLN A 306 0.97 3.15 15.47
N ALA A 307 1.20 4.44 15.23
CA ALA A 307 0.38 5.24 14.30
C ALA A 307 0.43 4.70 12.86
N LEU A 308 1.51 3.99 12.50
CA LEU A 308 1.61 3.27 11.22
C LEU A 308 0.69 2.05 11.16
N ASP A 309 0.40 1.37 12.28
CA ASP A 309 -0.63 0.32 12.35
C ASP A 309 -1.98 0.88 11.94
N TRP A 310 -2.32 2.04 12.50
CA TRP A 310 -3.65 2.66 12.34
C TRP A 310 -3.87 3.31 10.97
N SER A 311 -2.80 3.71 10.26
CA SER A 311 -2.86 4.41 8.96
C SER A 311 -3.63 3.68 7.84
N ASN A 312 -3.89 2.38 7.98
CA ASN A 312 -4.59 1.55 6.99
C ASN A 312 -5.84 0.88 7.56
N HIS A 313 -6.36 1.37 8.68
CA HIS A 313 -7.69 0.99 9.16
C HIS A 313 -8.76 1.59 8.26
N ALA A 314 -9.87 0.88 8.05
CA ALA A 314 -10.99 1.37 7.23
C ALA A 314 -11.42 2.76 7.67
N GLU A 315 -11.45 3.02 8.98
CA GLU A 315 -11.77 4.33 9.54
C GLU A 315 -10.84 5.45 9.06
N VAL A 316 -9.53 5.21 8.86
CA VAL A 316 -8.57 6.21 8.36
C VAL A 316 -8.69 6.41 6.85
N VAL A 317 -9.01 5.35 6.11
CA VAL A 317 -9.26 5.42 4.67
C VAL A 317 -10.59 6.13 4.38
N GLU A 318 -11.67 5.79 5.09
CA GLU A 318 -12.96 6.49 5.07
C GLU A 318 -12.82 7.96 5.41
N ALA A 319 -12.02 8.26 6.43
CA ALA A 319 -11.64 9.61 6.83
C ALA A 319 -11.03 10.41 5.68
N GLN A 320 -10.05 9.83 4.98
CA GLN A 320 -9.40 10.46 3.83
C GLN A 320 -10.36 10.62 2.65
N MET A 321 -11.21 9.62 2.40
CA MET A 321 -12.27 9.68 1.38
C MET A 321 -13.30 10.77 1.69
N ALA A 322 -13.72 10.92 2.95
CA ALA A 322 -14.68 11.92 3.39
C ALA A 322 -14.10 13.34 3.33
N ALA A 323 -12.83 13.53 3.69
CA ALA A 323 -12.13 14.81 3.56
C ALA A 323 -12.05 15.31 2.10
N GLN A 324 -12.14 14.41 1.13
CA GLN A 324 -12.13 14.73 -0.30
C GLN A 324 -13.55 14.91 -0.89
N GLY A 325 -14.59 14.54 -0.14
CA GLY A 325 -15.93 14.30 -0.66
C GLY A 325 -16.89 15.49 -0.70
N ASP A 326 -16.63 16.61 0.00
CA ASP A 326 -17.54 17.77 -0.02
C ASP A 326 -16.86 19.04 0.52
N PRO A 327 -16.55 20.06 -0.32
CA PRO A 327 -15.95 21.32 0.12
C PRO A 327 -16.92 22.25 0.87
N THR A 328 -18.20 21.88 1.03
CA THR A 328 -19.23 22.69 1.71
C THR A 328 -19.47 22.30 3.17
N ARG A 329 -18.91 21.17 3.63
CA ARG A 329 -18.85 20.82 5.06
C ARG A 329 -17.67 21.53 5.71
N ASP A 330 -17.75 21.74 7.02
CA ASP A 330 -16.69 22.37 7.82
C ASP A 330 -15.48 21.41 7.94
N THR A 331 -14.76 21.25 6.81
CA THR A 331 -13.76 20.22 6.55
C THR A 331 -12.62 20.21 7.56
N ASP A 332 -12.30 21.38 8.12
CA ASP A 332 -11.23 21.55 9.08
C ASP A 332 -11.62 20.95 10.45
N MET A 333 -12.84 21.19 10.92
CA MET A 333 -13.33 20.64 12.19
C MET A 333 -13.49 19.12 12.13
N ASP A 334 -13.92 18.59 10.99
CA ASP A 334 -14.05 17.14 10.79
C ASP A 334 -12.66 16.48 10.68
N PHE A 335 -11.70 17.11 10.00
CA PHE A 335 -10.30 16.66 9.97
C PHE A 335 -9.65 16.67 11.37
N TYR A 336 -9.83 17.73 12.16
CA TYR A 336 -9.28 17.78 13.53
C TYR A 336 -9.88 16.72 14.45
N ARG A 337 -11.19 16.50 14.40
CA ARG A 337 -11.86 15.45 15.18
C ARG A 337 -11.46 14.04 14.75
N LEU A 338 -11.16 13.85 13.47
CA LEU A 338 -10.66 12.62 12.87
C LEU A 338 -9.22 12.32 13.32
N VAL A 339 -8.34 13.31 13.28
CA VAL A 339 -7.00 13.22 13.87
C VAL A 339 -7.11 12.92 15.37
N GLU A 340 -8.02 13.58 16.09
CA GLU A 340 -8.23 13.34 17.52
C GLU A 340 -8.77 11.93 17.83
N ARG A 341 -9.71 11.40 17.05
CA ARG A 341 -10.22 10.02 17.20
C ARG A 341 -9.15 8.98 16.84
N ALA A 342 -8.43 9.15 15.73
CA ALA A 342 -7.30 8.29 15.39
C ALA A 342 -6.26 8.32 16.52
N ASN A 343 -5.95 9.50 17.07
CA ASN A 343 -5.06 9.65 18.22
C ASN A 343 -5.59 8.91 19.47
N LEU A 344 -6.88 9.00 19.77
CA LEU A 344 -7.49 8.30 20.91
C LEU A 344 -7.43 6.77 20.74
N LEU A 345 -7.58 6.26 19.51
CA LEU A 345 -7.48 4.83 19.20
C LEU A 345 -6.02 4.33 19.30
N ILE A 346 -5.08 5.06 18.70
CA ILE A 346 -3.63 4.81 18.79
C ILE A 346 -3.19 4.80 20.26
N CYS A 347 -3.55 5.83 21.04
CA CYS A 347 -3.15 5.96 22.44
C CYS A 347 -3.78 4.91 23.36
N ARG A 348 -4.98 4.40 23.05
CA ARG A 348 -5.60 3.31 23.84
C ARG A 348 -4.91 1.96 23.58
N SER A 349 -4.50 1.67 22.35
CA SER A 349 -3.73 0.45 22.06
C SER A 349 -2.36 0.43 22.75
N ALA A 350 -1.75 1.60 23.00
CA ALA A 350 -0.46 1.72 23.69
C ALA A 350 -0.51 1.43 25.20
N THR A 351 -1.70 1.39 25.80
CA THR A 351 -1.90 1.32 27.27
C THR A 351 -2.50 -0.01 27.75
N ARG A 352 -2.64 -0.98 26.84
CA ARG A 352 -2.86 -2.39 27.15
C ARG A 352 -1.54 -3.14 26.95
#